data_AF-A0A6J8CIR5-F1
#
_entry.id   AF-A0A6J8CIR5-F1
#
_cell.length_a   1.000
_cell.length_b   1.000
_cell.length_c   1.000
_cell.angle_alpha   90.00
_cell.angle_beta   90.00
_cell.angle_gamma   90.00
#
_symmetry.space_group_name_H-M   'P 1'
#
loop_
_entity.id
_entity.type
_entity.pdbx_description
1 polymer ?
#
loop_
_entity_poly.entity_id
_entity_poly.type
_entity_poly.pdbx_seq_one_letter_code
_entity_poly.pdbx_strand_id
1 'polypeptide(L)'
;MLTSDSQCVKNVRLVNEEMLQMDWEYTNKFIETSGRTNVVIAAYTTAQARLKLYSYREKLESRTLYCDTDSIVFSVAPGEWQPDLVDYIGELTDEIEGNEIVSFVTGGPKNYAFKPDHPDKNGNISCCKVRGITLNFKNSIEINFNTVKEIVTGQRTEKVTVVDDFKICRDQSRNILLS
;
A
#
# COMPACT_ATOMS: atom_id res chain seq x y z
N MET A 1 3.29 -39.94 -8.20
CA MET A 1 1.91 -39.69 -7.72
C MET A 1 1.72 -40.16 -6.28
N LEU A 2 2.13 -41.39 -5.92
CA LEU A 2 2.12 -41.88 -4.53
C LEU A 2 3.22 -41.31 -3.60
N THR A 3 4.19 -40.59 -4.16
CA THR A 3 5.36 -40.04 -3.44
C THR A 3 5.37 -38.52 -3.37
N SER A 4 4.25 -37.86 -3.69
CA SER A 4 4.18 -36.40 -3.70
C SER A 4 3.78 -35.88 -2.31
N ASP A 5 4.66 -35.10 -1.67
CA ASP A 5 4.41 -34.47 -0.35
C ASP A 5 3.21 -33.49 -0.34
N SER A 6 2.71 -33.13 -1.53
CA SER A 6 1.57 -32.23 -1.72
C SER A 6 0.20 -32.89 -1.58
N GLN A 7 0.12 -34.23 -1.59
CA GLN A 7 -1.14 -34.98 -1.59
C GLN A 7 -1.15 -36.02 -0.48
N CYS A 8 -2.21 -36.03 0.33
CA CYS A 8 -2.45 -37.04 1.33
C CYS A 8 -3.49 -38.04 0.81
N VAL A 9 -3.07 -39.29 0.62
CA VAL A 9 -3.96 -40.37 0.19
C VAL A 9 -4.82 -40.79 1.38
N LYS A 10 -6.14 -40.70 1.23
CA LYS A 10 -7.10 -41.07 2.27
C LYS A 10 -7.55 -42.51 2.17
N ASN A 11 -7.74 -43.00 0.95
CA ASN A 11 -8.25 -44.34 0.72
C ASN A 11 -7.76 -44.88 -0.64
N VAL A 12 -7.57 -46.19 -0.70
CA VAL A 12 -7.24 -46.92 -1.92
C VAL A 12 -8.10 -48.18 -1.96
N ARG A 13 -8.91 -48.34 -3.01
CA ARG A 13 -9.78 -49.50 -3.22
C ARG A 13 -9.47 -50.13 -4.57
N LEU A 14 -9.23 -51.44 -4.59
CA LEU A 14 -9.23 -52.20 -5.84
C LEU A 14 -10.67 -52.37 -6.31
N VAL A 15 -10.93 -51.92 -7.54
CA VAL A 15 -12.24 -52.03 -8.19
C VAL A 15 -12.30 -53.35 -8.99
N ASN A 16 -11.18 -53.74 -9.61
CA ASN A 16 -10.95 -55.05 -10.21
C ASN A 16 -9.43 -55.31 -10.38
N GLU A 17 -9.04 -56.39 -11.07
CA GLU A 17 -7.62 -56.78 -11.27
C GLU A 17 -6.81 -55.74 -12.07
N GLU A 18 -7.45 -54.83 -12.78
CA GLU A 18 -6.81 -53.83 -13.65
C GLU A 18 -7.07 -52.37 -13.21
N MET A 19 -7.95 -52.13 -12.24
CA MET A 19 -8.37 -50.79 -11.82
C MET A 19 -8.36 -50.61 -10.31
N LEU A 20 -7.84 -49.45 -9.91
CA LEU A 20 -7.74 -49.01 -8.52
C LEU A 20 -8.31 -47.59 -8.42
N GLN A 21 -9.25 -47.41 -7.50
CA GLN A 21 -9.80 -46.11 -7.13
C GLN A 21 -9.01 -45.56 -5.94
N MET A 22 -8.57 -44.31 -6.05
CA MET A 22 -7.82 -43.62 -5.00
C MET A 22 -8.53 -42.33 -4.61
N ASP A 23 -8.89 -42.21 -3.33
CA ASP A 23 -9.41 -40.99 -2.74
C ASP A 23 -8.24 -40.25 -2.06
N TRP A 24 -8.03 -38.99 -2.42
CA TRP A 24 -6.93 -38.19 -1.91
C TRP A 24 -7.35 -36.74 -1.73
N GLU A 25 -6.64 -36.02 -0.85
CA GLU A 25 -6.84 -34.59 -0.62
C GLU A 25 -5.51 -33.85 -0.66
N TYR A 26 -5.54 -32.58 -1.10
CA TYR A 26 -4.39 -31.70 -1.00
C TYR A 26 -4.15 -31.31 0.46
N THR A 27 -2.90 -31.37 0.90
CA THR A 27 -2.55 -30.93 2.25
C THR A 27 -2.67 -29.40 2.32
N ASN A 28 -3.52 -28.88 3.23
CA ASN A 28 -3.76 -27.44 3.45
C ASN A 28 -2.51 -26.58 3.75
N LYS A 29 -1.34 -27.19 3.94
CA LYS A 29 -0.07 -26.52 4.20
C LYS A 29 0.73 -26.22 2.93
N PHE A 30 0.32 -26.74 1.77
CA PHE A 30 1.04 -26.52 0.52
C PHE A 30 0.37 -25.38 -0.26
N ILE A 31 0.90 -24.18 -0.08
CA ILE A 31 0.65 -23.09 -1.04
C ILE A 31 1.52 -23.42 -2.25
N GLU A 32 0.89 -23.76 -3.36
CA GLU A 32 1.61 -23.94 -4.62
C GLU A 32 2.34 -22.63 -4.94
N THR A 33 3.67 -22.64 -4.88
CA THR A 33 4.47 -21.49 -5.28
C THR A 33 4.19 -21.23 -6.74
N SER A 34 3.51 -20.13 -7.04
CA SER A 34 3.31 -19.68 -8.41
C SER A 34 4.66 -19.63 -9.11
N GLY A 35 4.79 -20.32 -10.26
CA GLY A 35 6.02 -20.28 -11.07
C GLY A 35 6.41 -18.89 -11.58
N ARG A 36 5.61 -17.85 -11.28
CA ARG A 36 5.87 -16.44 -11.58
C ARG A 36 6.40 -15.65 -10.38
N THR A 37 6.50 -16.25 -9.20
CA THR A 37 6.90 -15.58 -7.96
C THR A 37 8.28 -16.03 -7.52
N ASN A 38 9.24 -15.10 -7.50
CA ASN A 38 10.57 -15.34 -6.93
C ASN A 38 10.74 -14.48 -5.68
N VAL A 39 10.69 -15.13 -4.52
CA VAL A 39 10.77 -14.46 -3.21
C VAL A 39 12.14 -13.81 -2.99
N VAL A 40 13.22 -14.41 -3.50
CA VAL A 40 14.57 -13.87 -3.38
C VAL A 40 14.72 -12.58 -4.18
N ILE A 41 14.23 -12.57 -5.42
CA ILE A 41 14.21 -11.35 -6.25
C ILE A 41 13.36 -10.26 -5.59
N ALA A 42 12.17 -10.60 -5.09
CA ALA A 42 11.29 -9.63 -4.42
C ALA A 42 11.92 -9.05 -3.15
N ALA A 43 12.61 -9.86 -2.35
CA ALA A 43 13.32 -9.40 -1.17
C ALA A 43 14.49 -8.48 -1.55
N TYR A 44 15.28 -8.85 -2.56
CA TYR A 44 16.40 -8.06 -3.04
C TYR A 44 15.95 -6.70 -3.59
N THR A 45 14.93 -6.66 -4.45
CA THR A 45 14.42 -5.40 -5.01
C THR A 45 13.84 -4.49 -3.93
N THR A 46 13.10 -5.05 -2.96
CA THR A 46 12.56 -4.28 -1.83
C THR A 46 13.69 -3.73 -0.94
N ALA A 47 14.75 -4.50 -0.70
CA ALA A 47 15.90 -4.03 0.07
C ALA A 47 16.62 -2.88 -0.65
N GLN A 48 16.84 -3.00 -1.96
CA GLN A 48 17.46 -1.94 -2.78
C GLN A 48 16.62 -0.66 -2.79
N ALA A 49 15.29 -0.76 -2.95
CA ALA A 49 14.40 0.39 -2.89
C ALA A 49 14.48 1.11 -1.53
N ARG A 50 14.51 0.35 -0.41
CA ARG A 50 14.67 0.92 0.93
C ARG A 50 16.02 1.62 1.11
N LEU A 51 17.12 1.02 0.64
CA LEU A 51 18.45 1.63 0.72
C LEU A 51 18.54 2.92 -0.10
N LYS A 52 17.96 2.93 -1.31
CA LYS A 52 17.87 4.12 -2.15
C LYS A 52 17.09 5.23 -1.44
N LEU A 53 15.89 4.94 -0.90
CA LEU A 53 15.10 5.92 -0.14
C LEU A 53 15.84 6.40 1.13
N TYR A 54 16.53 5.49 1.83
CA TYR A 54 17.32 5.80 3.00
C TYR A 54 18.48 6.76 2.69
N SER A 55 19.13 6.64 1.52
CA SER A 55 20.19 7.56 1.11
C SER A 55 19.74 9.02 0.96
N TYR A 56 18.48 9.26 0.56
CA TYR A 56 17.89 10.61 0.54
C TYR A 56 17.58 11.07 1.97
N ARG A 57 17.03 10.17 2.79
CA ARG A 57 16.71 10.46 4.19
C ARG A 57 17.93 10.82 5.02
N GLU A 58 19.08 10.17 4.79
CA GLU A 58 20.33 10.49 5.48
C GLU A 58 20.82 11.91 5.17
N LYS A 59 20.60 12.40 3.95
CA LYS A 59 20.97 13.78 3.58
C LYS A 59 19.98 14.82 4.10
N LEU A 60 18.69 14.45 4.18
CA LEU A 60 17.63 15.33 4.67
C LEU A 60 17.55 15.39 6.19
N GLU A 61 18.02 14.34 6.88
CA GLU A 61 18.05 14.22 8.34
C GLU A 61 16.72 14.63 9.01
N SER A 62 16.75 15.65 9.88
CA SER A 62 15.61 16.16 10.63
C SER A 62 14.56 16.86 9.78
N ARG A 63 14.85 17.13 8.50
CA ARG A 63 13.89 17.75 7.57
C ARG A 63 12.90 16.73 7.02
N THR A 64 13.14 15.43 7.20
CA THR A 64 12.21 14.40 6.75
C THR A 64 10.97 14.36 7.63
N LEU A 65 9.80 14.66 7.07
CA LEU A 65 8.51 14.63 7.76
C LEU A 65 7.81 13.28 7.63
N TYR A 66 7.93 12.62 6.46
CA TYR A 66 7.27 11.34 6.19
C TYR A 66 7.99 10.57 5.07
N CYS A 67 7.92 9.24 5.11
CA CYS A 67 8.39 8.36 4.04
C CYS A 67 7.39 7.20 3.84
N ASP A 68 7.09 6.85 2.58
CA ASP A 68 6.36 5.62 2.25
C ASP A 68 6.85 5.04 0.93
N THR A 69 7.36 3.81 0.98
CA THR A 69 7.79 2.95 -0.14
C THR A 69 8.81 3.58 -1.10
N ASP A 70 8.41 4.60 -1.82
CA ASP A 70 9.07 5.31 -2.91
C ASP A 70 8.89 6.84 -2.86
N SER A 71 8.25 7.37 -1.81
CA SER A 71 7.99 8.81 -1.62
C SER A 71 8.59 9.34 -0.31
N ILE A 72 8.98 10.61 -0.32
CA ILE A 72 9.48 11.34 0.84
C ILE A 72 8.85 12.74 0.90
N VAL A 73 8.39 13.12 2.07
CA VAL A 73 7.92 14.48 2.37
C VAL A 73 8.94 15.11 3.30
N PHE A 74 9.42 16.30 2.96
CA PHE A 74 10.45 16.98 3.73
C PHE A 74 10.19 18.50 3.79
N SER A 75 10.79 19.17 4.77
CA SER A 75 10.75 20.62 4.88
C SER A 75 11.83 21.26 4.00
N VAL A 76 11.48 22.35 3.31
CA VAL A 76 12.41 23.14 2.50
C VAL A 76 12.95 24.31 3.34
N ALA A 77 14.26 24.54 3.27
CA ALA A 77 14.91 25.68 3.92
C ALA A 77 15.95 26.31 2.97
N PRO A 78 16.09 27.64 2.93
CA PRO A 78 17.02 28.32 2.04
C PRO A 78 18.48 27.88 2.27
N GLY A 79 19.19 27.53 1.20
CA GLY A 79 20.61 27.15 1.26
C GLY A 79 20.88 25.70 1.65
N GLU A 80 19.84 24.94 1.99
CA GLU A 80 19.96 23.51 2.31
C GLU A 80 19.89 22.64 1.05
N TRP A 81 20.49 21.45 1.09
CA TRP A 81 20.47 20.51 -0.01
C TRP A 81 19.04 20.00 -0.30
N GLN A 82 18.71 19.81 -1.57
CA GLN A 82 17.43 19.24 -2.01
C GLN A 82 17.70 18.11 -2.99
N PRO A 83 16.89 17.03 -2.99
CA PRO A 83 17.02 15.98 -3.98
C PRO A 83 16.77 16.52 -5.39
N ASP A 84 17.60 16.12 -6.34
CA ASP A 84 17.39 16.43 -7.75
C ASP A 84 16.12 15.71 -8.24
N LEU A 85 15.27 16.45 -8.93
CA LEU A 85 14.03 15.94 -9.52
C LEU A 85 14.27 15.68 -11.00
N VAL A 86 14.24 14.41 -11.40
CA VAL A 86 14.54 14.00 -12.77
C VAL A 86 13.59 12.90 -13.22
N ASP A 87 13.02 13.04 -14.41
CA ASP A 87 12.11 12.06 -15.02
C ASP A 87 12.86 10.88 -15.65
N TYR A 88 13.64 10.16 -14.83
CA TYR A 88 14.33 8.94 -15.22
C TYR A 88 14.00 7.79 -14.26
N ILE A 89 14.10 6.56 -14.77
CA ILE A 89 13.84 5.35 -13.99
C ILE A 89 14.76 5.32 -12.77
N GLY A 90 14.16 5.24 -11.58
CA GLY A 90 14.88 5.11 -10.31
C GLY A 90 15.29 6.43 -9.65
N GLU A 91 15.00 7.57 -10.29
CA GLU A 91 15.17 8.89 -9.69
C GLU A 91 13.84 9.44 -9.16
N LEU A 92 13.95 10.47 -8.32
CA LEU A 92 12.77 11.11 -7.71
C LEU A 92 12.10 12.04 -8.72
N THR A 93 10.77 11.97 -8.75
CA THR A 93 9.93 12.86 -9.54
C THR A 93 9.08 13.73 -8.62
N ASP A 94 8.62 14.85 -9.15
CA ASP A 94 7.75 15.77 -8.42
C ASP A 94 6.29 15.27 -8.43
N GLU A 95 5.76 14.82 -7.29
CA GLU A 95 4.36 14.37 -7.15
C GLU A 95 3.37 15.55 -7.12
N ILE A 96 3.82 16.77 -6.80
CA ILE A 96 2.96 17.95 -6.62
C ILE A 96 3.12 19.00 -7.72
N GLU A 97 3.82 18.65 -8.80
CA GLU A 97 3.87 19.38 -10.07
C GLU A 97 4.31 20.85 -9.94
N GLY A 98 5.34 21.11 -9.14
CA GLY A 98 5.92 22.44 -8.91
C GLY A 98 5.23 23.22 -7.80
N ASN A 99 4.25 22.64 -7.12
CA ASN A 99 3.66 23.25 -5.92
C ASN A 99 4.54 23.03 -4.70
N GLU A 100 4.27 23.79 -3.64
CA GLU A 100 4.81 23.54 -2.32
C GLU A 100 3.70 23.10 -1.35
N ILE A 101 4.04 22.24 -0.40
CA ILE A 101 3.10 21.83 0.65
C ILE A 101 3.10 22.87 1.76
N VAL A 102 2.02 23.65 1.86
CA VAL A 102 1.84 24.69 2.89
C VAL A 102 1.51 24.07 4.26
N SER A 103 0.81 22.94 4.26
CA SER A 103 0.47 22.25 5.50
C SER A 103 0.45 20.74 5.29
N PHE A 104 1.19 20.04 6.14
CA PHE A 104 1.25 18.59 6.16
C PHE A 104 0.80 18.07 7.53
N VAL A 105 -0.05 17.05 7.52
CA VAL A 105 -0.53 16.38 8.73
C VAL A 105 -0.40 14.88 8.53
N THR A 106 0.16 14.18 9.52
CA THR A 106 0.25 12.72 9.52
C THR A 106 -0.29 12.15 10.83
N GLY A 107 -1.12 11.12 10.72
CA GLY A 107 -1.59 10.29 11.83
C GLY A 107 -0.83 8.95 11.92
N GLY A 108 0.25 8.80 11.17
CA GLY A 108 1.07 7.58 11.11
C GLY A 108 1.13 6.93 9.73
N PRO A 109 1.56 5.65 9.65
CA PRO A 109 1.79 4.97 8.38
C PRO A 109 0.54 4.92 7.50
N LYS A 110 0.67 5.42 6.27
CA LYS A 110 -0.38 5.47 5.23
C LYS A 110 -1.63 6.26 5.64
N ASN A 111 -1.49 7.16 6.62
CA ASN A 111 -2.54 8.04 7.12
C ASN A 111 -2.00 9.47 7.18
N TYR A 112 -2.22 10.24 6.13
CA TYR A 112 -1.74 11.61 6.02
C TYR A 112 -2.64 12.47 5.14
N ALA A 113 -2.56 13.78 5.33
CA ALA A 113 -3.25 14.77 4.51
C ALA A 113 -2.36 16.00 4.33
N PHE A 114 -2.45 16.65 3.17
CA PHE A 114 -1.69 17.85 2.88
C PHE A 114 -2.47 18.86 2.04
N LYS A 115 -2.04 20.12 2.11
CA LYS A 115 -2.55 21.23 1.29
C LYS A 115 -1.41 21.82 0.45
N PRO A 116 -1.47 21.73 -0.89
CA PRO A 116 -0.56 22.47 -1.75
C PRO A 116 -0.87 23.98 -1.72
N ASP A 117 0.10 24.80 -2.12
CA ASP A 117 -0.05 26.26 -2.20
C ASP A 117 -1.04 26.70 -3.30
N HIS A 118 -1.00 26.00 -4.44
CA HIS A 118 -1.96 26.19 -5.52
C HIS A 118 -2.77 24.92 -5.77
N PRO A 119 -3.98 25.04 -6.35
CA PRO A 119 -4.76 23.87 -6.76
C PRO A 119 -3.96 22.98 -7.72
N ASP A 120 -4.14 21.67 -7.63
CA ASP A 120 -3.59 20.75 -8.63
C ASP A 120 -4.23 20.96 -10.01
N LYS A 121 -3.75 20.26 -11.05
CA LYS A 121 -4.34 20.32 -12.40
C LYS A 121 -5.84 20.00 -12.46
N ASN A 122 -6.38 19.31 -11.46
CA ASN A 122 -7.78 18.95 -11.35
C ASN A 122 -8.58 19.94 -10.49
N GLY A 123 -7.94 21.00 -9.98
CA GLY A 123 -8.55 22.01 -9.11
C GLY A 123 -8.63 21.61 -7.62
N ASN A 124 -7.97 20.54 -7.20
CA ASN A 124 -7.97 20.11 -5.80
C ASN A 124 -7.00 20.96 -4.98
N ILE A 125 -7.50 21.48 -3.86
CA ILE A 125 -6.73 22.31 -2.90
C ILE A 125 -6.23 21.52 -1.68
N SER A 126 -6.43 20.21 -1.68
CA SER A 126 -5.96 19.31 -0.61
C SER A 126 -5.95 17.86 -1.08
N CYS A 127 -5.02 17.08 -0.55
CA CYS A 127 -4.98 15.63 -0.71
C CYS A 127 -5.13 14.96 0.66
N CYS A 128 -5.84 13.83 0.70
CA CYS A 128 -6.02 13.01 1.88
C CYS A 128 -5.75 11.56 1.50
N LYS A 129 -4.94 10.83 2.27
CA LYS A 129 -4.71 9.39 2.10
C LYS A 129 -4.89 8.72 3.47
N VAL A 130 -5.93 7.91 3.61
CA VAL A 130 -6.24 7.15 4.83
C VAL A 130 -6.39 5.67 4.49
N ARG A 131 -5.50 4.84 5.03
CA ARG A 131 -5.49 3.41 4.73
C ARG A 131 -6.73 2.73 5.27
N GLY A 132 -7.35 1.90 4.43
CA GLY A 132 -8.51 1.09 4.81
C GLY A 132 -9.85 1.77 4.57
N ILE A 133 -9.83 3.03 4.12
CA ILE A 133 -11.03 3.78 3.75
C ILE A 133 -10.93 4.19 2.29
N THR A 134 -11.97 3.90 1.52
CA THR A 134 -12.06 4.35 0.12
C THR A 134 -12.53 5.81 0.13
N LEU A 135 -11.71 6.73 -0.36
CA LEU A 135 -12.09 8.15 -0.47
C LEU A 135 -12.93 8.39 -1.73
N ASN A 136 -14.17 7.90 -1.72
CA ASN A 136 -15.20 8.32 -2.66
C ASN A 136 -15.73 9.72 -2.27
N PHE A 137 -16.56 10.32 -3.12
CA PHE A 137 -17.11 11.66 -2.88
C PHE A 137 -17.74 11.81 -1.49
N LYS A 138 -18.61 10.88 -1.09
CA LYS A 138 -19.28 10.88 0.23
C LYS A 138 -18.28 10.81 1.39
N ASN A 139 -17.34 9.87 1.33
CA ASN A 139 -16.33 9.70 2.38
C ASN A 139 -15.31 10.84 2.41
N SER A 140 -15.04 11.48 1.27
CA SER A 140 -14.13 12.63 1.18
C SER A 140 -14.68 13.89 1.85
N ILE A 141 -16.01 13.99 1.98
CA ILE A 141 -16.66 15.05 2.75
C ILE A 141 -16.38 14.85 4.24
N GLU A 142 -16.54 13.62 4.73
CA GLU A 142 -16.31 13.27 6.14
C GLU A 142 -14.81 13.25 6.51
N ILE A 143 -14.00 12.65 5.65
CA ILE A 143 -12.56 12.46 5.83
C ILE A 143 -11.82 13.35 4.84
N ASN A 144 -11.54 14.56 5.32
CA ASN A 144 -10.78 15.58 4.62
C ASN A 144 -9.58 16.04 5.47
N PHE A 145 -8.79 16.96 4.93
CA PHE A 145 -7.63 17.52 5.61
C PHE A 145 -7.95 18.06 7.02
N ASN A 146 -9.06 18.80 7.18
CA ASN A 146 -9.41 19.40 8.47
C ASN A 146 -9.77 18.32 9.49
N THR A 147 -10.55 17.32 9.08
CA THR A 147 -10.89 16.18 9.94
C THR A 147 -9.65 15.43 10.41
N VAL A 148 -8.72 15.12 9.51
CA VAL A 148 -7.45 14.45 9.88
C VAL A 148 -6.63 15.31 10.84
N LYS A 149 -6.55 16.63 10.58
CA LYS A 149 -5.88 17.59 11.46
C LYS A 149 -6.48 17.57 12.86
N GLU A 150 -7.80 17.69 12.99
CA GLU A 150 -8.49 17.72 14.28
C GLU A 150 -8.31 16.43 15.09
N ILE A 151 -8.27 15.28 14.41
CA ILE A 151 -8.01 13.98 15.05
C ILE A 151 -6.57 13.94 15.59
N VAL A 152 -5.59 14.35 14.77
CA VAL A 152 -4.17 14.31 15.14
C VAL A 152 -3.84 15.32 16.25
N THR A 153 -4.47 16.50 16.24
CA THR A 153 -4.29 17.54 17.27
C THR A 153 -5.11 17.29 18.55
N GLY A 154 -5.95 16.25 18.57
CA GLY A 154 -6.84 15.94 19.69
C GLY A 154 -8.00 16.92 19.88
N GLN A 155 -8.26 17.78 18.88
CA GLN A 155 -9.42 18.69 18.89
C GLN A 155 -10.74 17.96 18.69
N ARG A 156 -10.71 16.79 18.03
CA ARG A 156 -11.85 15.92 17.84
C ARG A 156 -11.61 14.58 18.53
N THR A 157 -12.41 14.31 19.55
CA THR A 157 -12.39 13.06 20.32
C THR A 157 -13.46 12.06 19.85
N GLU A 158 -14.42 12.54 19.07
CA GLU A 158 -15.50 11.72 18.52
C GLU A 158 -15.02 10.85 17.35
N LYS A 159 -15.55 9.63 17.29
CA LYS A 159 -15.24 8.69 16.22
C LYS A 159 -15.90 9.12 14.91
N VAL A 160 -15.10 9.38 13.89
CA VAL A 160 -15.59 9.57 12.51
C VAL A 160 -15.97 8.20 11.94
N THR A 161 -17.20 8.09 11.45
CA THR A 161 -17.71 6.85 10.84
C THR A 161 -18.07 7.14 9.40
N VAL A 162 -17.50 6.36 8.49
CA VAL A 162 -17.85 6.36 7.06
C VAL A 162 -18.69 5.13 6.74
N VAL A 163 -19.68 5.30 5.88
CA VAL A 163 -20.57 4.23 5.43
C VAL A 163 -20.40 4.06 3.94
N ASP A 164 -19.72 2.98 3.57
CA ASP A 164 -19.60 2.52 2.19
C ASP A 164 -20.73 1.54 1.90
N ASP A 165 -21.72 2.00 1.14
CA ASP A 165 -22.89 1.21 0.75
C ASP A 165 -22.54 0.12 -0.29
N PHE A 166 -21.37 0.23 -0.94
CA PHE A 166 -20.86 -0.75 -1.91
C PHE A 166 -19.35 -0.89 -1.76
N LYS A 167 -18.89 -2.02 -1.21
CA LYS A 167 -17.47 -2.33 -1.04
C LYS A 167 -17.04 -3.41 -2.01
N ILE A 168 -16.16 -3.05 -2.94
CA ILE A 168 -15.52 -4.02 -3.82
C ILE A 168 -14.51 -4.83 -3.00
N CYS A 169 -14.81 -6.11 -2.78
CA CYS A 169 -13.93 -7.07 -2.14
C CYS A 169 -13.43 -8.08 -3.17
N ARG A 170 -12.29 -8.72 -2.91
CA ARG A 170 -11.81 -9.84 -3.73
C ARG A 170 -11.75 -11.11 -2.89
N ASP A 171 -12.25 -12.22 -3.42
CA ASP A 171 -12.10 -13.53 -2.78
C ASP A 171 -10.66 -14.06 -2.91
N GLN A 172 -10.37 -15.22 -2.30
CA GLN A 172 -9.06 -15.87 -2.40
C GLN A 172 -8.70 -16.27 -3.85
N SER A 173 -9.70 -16.43 -4.70
CA SER A 173 -9.60 -16.71 -6.13
C SER A 173 -9.51 -15.43 -7.00
N ARG A 174 -9.46 -14.25 -6.36
CA ARG A 174 -9.44 -12.91 -6.96
C ARG A 174 -10.70 -12.49 -7.73
N ASN A 175 -11.84 -13.14 -7.50
CA ASN A 175 -13.12 -12.72 -8.05
C ASN A 175 -13.62 -11.45 -7.34
N ILE A 176 -14.23 -10.55 -8.11
CA ILE A 176 -14.80 -9.30 -7.59
C ILE A 176 -16.13 -9.62 -6.90
N LEU A 177 -16.23 -9.30 -5.61
CA LEU A 177 -17.45 -9.35 -4.82
C LEU A 177 -17.94 -7.92 -4.58
N LEU A 178 -19.21 -7.67 -4.87
CA LEU A 178 -19.92 -6.48 -4.43
C LEU A 178 -20.65 -6.87 -3.14
N SER A 179 -20.26 -6.23 -2.04
CA SER A 179 -20.91 -6.34 -0.73
C SER A 179 -21.40 -4.96 -0.28
#